data_AF-A0A522QKU3-F1
#
_entry.id   AF-A0A522QKU3-F1
#
_cell.length_a   1.000
_cell.length_b   1.000
_cell.length_c   1.000
_cell.angle_alpha   90.00
_cell.angle_beta   90.00
_cell.angle_gamma   90.00
#
_symmetry.space_group_name_H-M   'P 1'
#
loop_
_entity.id
_entity.type
_entity.pdbx_description
1 polymer ?
#
loop_
_entity_poly.entity_id
_entity_poly.type
_entity_poly.pdbx_seq_one_letter_code
_entity_poly.pdbx_strand_id
1 'polypeptide(L)'
;MNSAFDIDRYMERISYSGSRKPTLAVLRALTLAHAQSVPFENISVLQGQPIRLEPESLYEKIVVSHRGGYCFELNGLFLELLTRIGFAVRPLGARVRLGAPDRKVLPRRTHMLLEITTNSQRWITDAPTWPPWHDSRHGARGHAQRWRPGSSHRHHAPQAPTGRRRRQVRPSE
;
A
#
# COMPACT_ATOMS: atom_id res chain seq x y z
N MET A 1 27.15 2.62 10.21
CA MET A 1 27.47 2.09 8.88
C MET A 1 26.35 2.50 7.96
N ASN A 2 26.66 3.27 6.90
CA ASN A 2 25.68 3.71 5.91
C ASN A 2 25.34 2.48 5.05
N SER A 3 24.32 1.70 5.43
CA SER A 3 23.85 0.63 4.55
C SER A 3 23.20 1.27 3.34
N ALA A 4 23.92 1.30 2.23
CA ALA A 4 23.36 1.64 0.94
C ALA A 4 22.15 0.73 0.66
N PHE A 5 21.08 1.28 0.09
CA PHE A 5 19.90 0.51 -0.28
C PHE A 5 20.28 -0.60 -1.27
N ASP A 6 20.23 -1.84 -0.80
CA ASP A 6 20.48 -3.04 -1.59
C ASP A 6 19.15 -3.58 -2.12
N ILE A 7 19.00 -3.51 -3.45
CA ILE A 7 17.81 -3.93 -4.19
C ILE A 7 17.59 -5.44 -4.04
N ASP A 8 18.65 -6.25 -4.04
CA ASP A 8 18.51 -7.70 -3.98
C ASP A 8 17.90 -8.12 -2.64
N ARG A 9 18.42 -7.58 -1.54
CA ARG A 9 17.85 -7.78 -0.20
C ARG A 9 16.40 -7.29 -0.07
N TYR A 10 16.07 -6.16 -0.71
CA TYR A 10 14.69 -5.70 -0.75
C TYR A 10 13.79 -6.71 -1.47
N MET A 11 14.22 -7.21 -2.63
CA MET A 11 13.48 -8.19 -3.40
C MET A 11 13.28 -9.50 -2.62
N GLU A 12 14.30 -9.95 -1.90
CA GLU A 12 14.21 -11.08 -0.96
C GLU A 12 13.19 -10.81 0.15
N ARG A 13 13.22 -9.62 0.76
CA ARG A 13 12.28 -9.21 1.81
C ARG A 13 10.82 -9.31 1.37
N ILE A 14 10.55 -9.05 0.09
CA ILE A 14 9.21 -9.15 -0.50
C ILE A 14 8.95 -10.46 -1.24
N SER A 15 9.88 -11.42 -1.18
CA SER A 15 9.81 -12.71 -1.89
C SER A 15 9.56 -12.57 -3.40
N TYR A 16 10.21 -11.59 -4.04
CA TYR A 16 10.09 -11.32 -5.47
C TYR A 16 11.35 -11.71 -6.24
N SER A 17 11.24 -12.68 -7.15
CA SER A 17 12.35 -13.15 -8.01
C SER A 17 12.14 -12.83 -9.51
N GLY A 18 11.13 -12.02 -9.83
CA GLY A 18 10.77 -11.69 -11.21
C GLY A 18 11.64 -10.60 -11.86
N SER A 19 11.25 -10.22 -13.07
CA SER A 19 11.90 -9.15 -13.84
C SER A 19 11.86 -7.80 -13.12
N ARG A 20 12.92 -7.01 -13.23
CA ARG A 20 12.99 -5.63 -12.69
C ARG A 20 12.73 -4.55 -13.74
N LYS A 21 12.40 -4.94 -14.98
CA LYS A 21 12.16 -4.00 -16.07
C LYS A 21 10.94 -3.12 -15.74
N PRO A 22 11.00 -1.79 -15.96
CA PRO A 22 9.95 -0.86 -15.55
C PRO A 22 8.70 -0.97 -16.44
N THR A 23 7.94 -2.04 -16.23
CA THR A 23 6.72 -2.37 -16.97
C THR A 23 5.54 -2.45 -16.02
N LEU A 24 4.32 -2.28 -16.56
CA LEU A 24 3.11 -2.40 -15.76
C LEU A 24 2.96 -3.77 -15.08
N ALA A 25 3.38 -4.84 -15.76
CA ALA A 25 3.33 -6.20 -15.19
C ALA A 25 4.24 -6.32 -13.97
N VAL A 26 5.46 -5.78 -14.05
CA VAL A 26 6.41 -5.73 -12.93
C VAL A 26 5.88 -4.85 -11.81
N LEU A 27 5.34 -3.66 -12.11
CA LEU A 27 4.74 -2.79 -11.09
C LEU A 27 3.65 -3.52 -10.29
N ARG A 28 2.73 -4.21 -10.97
CA ARG A 28 1.67 -4.97 -10.30
C ARG A 28 2.23 -6.10 -9.45
N ALA A 29 3.22 -6.83 -9.95
CA ALA A 29 3.81 -7.94 -9.21
C ALA A 29 4.55 -7.44 -7.97
N LEU A 30 5.31 -6.35 -8.08
CA LEU A 30 6.02 -5.73 -6.95
C LEU A 30 5.04 -5.17 -5.91
N THR A 31 3.99 -4.47 -6.32
CA THR A 31 2.97 -3.94 -5.39
C THR A 31 2.32 -5.09 -4.60
N LEU A 32 1.96 -6.19 -5.28
CA LEU A 32 1.37 -7.36 -4.63
C LEU A 32 2.34 -8.02 -3.64
N ALA A 33 3.56 -8.28 -4.09
CA ALA A 33 4.60 -8.92 -3.29
C ALA A 33 4.92 -8.10 -2.03
N HIS A 34 5.01 -6.77 -2.15
CA HIS A 34 5.21 -5.87 -1.02
C HIS A 34 4.03 -5.94 -0.03
N ALA A 35 2.80 -5.80 -0.52
CA ALA A 35 1.60 -5.82 0.31
C ALA A 35 1.41 -7.15 1.07
N GLN A 36 1.86 -8.27 0.50
CA GLN A 36 1.78 -9.59 1.12
C GLN A 36 2.89 -9.84 2.15
N SER A 37 4.05 -9.21 1.97
CA SER A 37 5.25 -9.52 2.76
C SER A 37 5.52 -8.51 3.88
N VAL A 38 5.12 -7.25 3.69
CA VAL A 38 5.42 -6.16 4.61
C VAL A 38 4.14 -5.72 5.33
N PRO A 39 4.04 -5.93 6.65
CA PRO A 39 2.81 -5.60 7.37
C PRO A 39 2.62 -4.08 7.48
N PHE A 40 1.36 -3.66 7.39
CA PHE A 40 0.97 -2.31 7.82
C PHE A 40 0.85 -2.28 9.35
N GLU A 41 1.61 -1.41 10.00
CA GLU A 41 1.65 -1.32 11.47
C GLU A 41 1.93 0.11 11.94
N ASN A 42 1.58 0.40 13.19
CA ASN A 42 1.81 1.66 13.88
C ASN A 42 2.50 1.47 15.25
N ILE A 43 3.22 0.36 15.45
CA ILE A 43 3.85 -0.03 16.72
C ILE A 43 4.82 1.05 17.20
N SER A 44 5.61 1.63 16.28
CA SER A 44 6.58 2.68 16.64
C SER A 44 5.87 3.92 17.19
N VAL A 45 4.73 4.30 16.61
CA VAL A 45 3.89 5.41 17.10
C VAL A 45 3.31 5.09 18.47
N LEU A 46 2.79 3.88 18.66
CA LEU A 46 2.23 3.43 19.94
C LEU A 46 3.28 3.40 21.05
N GLN A 47 4.54 3.13 20.71
CA GLN A 47 5.67 3.13 21.64
C GLN A 47 6.32 4.51 21.81
N GLY A 48 5.77 5.57 21.21
CA GLY A 48 6.34 6.92 21.26
C GLY A 48 7.71 7.04 20.60
N GLN A 49 8.08 6.09 19.73
CA GLN A 49 9.35 6.10 19.01
C GLN A 49 9.30 7.10 17.85
N PRO A 50 10.40 7.82 17.57
CA PRO A 50 10.48 8.70 16.41
C PRO A 50 10.24 7.96 15.10
N ILE A 51 9.44 8.55 14.21
CA ILE A 51 9.28 8.06 12.84
C ILE A 51 10.30 8.77 11.95
N ARG A 52 11.18 7.98 11.34
CA ARG A 52 12.22 8.42 10.42
C ARG A 52 11.83 8.06 9.00
N LEU A 53 11.86 9.03 8.10
CA LEU A 53 11.40 8.86 6.71
C LEU A 53 12.55 8.92 5.69
N GLU A 54 13.80 9.04 6.16
CA GLU A 54 14.97 8.96 5.31
C GLU A 54 15.08 7.54 4.70
N PRO A 55 15.44 7.40 3.41
CA PRO A 55 15.49 6.10 2.74
C PRO A 55 16.30 5.04 3.50
N GLU A 56 17.44 5.41 4.07
CA GLU A 56 18.32 4.52 4.83
C GLU A 56 17.63 4.04 6.13
N SER A 57 16.96 4.94 6.84
CA SER A 57 16.19 4.61 8.06
C SER A 57 15.04 3.65 7.75
N LEU A 58 14.32 3.89 6.64
CA LEU A 58 13.23 3.04 6.20
C LEU A 58 13.72 1.65 5.79
N TYR A 59 14.84 1.59 5.07
CA TYR A 59 15.45 0.34 4.63
C TYR A 59 15.89 -0.50 5.84
N GLU A 60 16.60 0.10 6.79
CA GLU A 60 17.04 -0.58 8.00
C GLU A 60 15.85 -1.13 8.81
N LYS A 61 14.79 -0.34 8.94
CA LYS A 61 13.59 -0.76 9.66
C LYS A 61 12.86 -1.92 8.96
N ILE A 62 12.50 -1.73 7.69
CA ILE A 62 11.55 -2.62 7.01
C ILE A 62 12.25 -3.85 6.41
N VAL A 63 13.44 -3.66 5.83
CA VAL A 63 14.19 -4.72 5.15
C VAL A 63 15.08 -5.46 6.14
N VAL A 64 15.95 -4.75 6.86
CA VAL A 64 16.95 -5.40 7.74
C VAL A 64 16.31 -5.91 9.03
N SER A 65 15.49 -5.08 9.68
CA SER A 65 14.82 -5.45 10.95
C SER A 65 13.49 -6.18 10.75
N HIS A 66 13.10 -6.48 9.51
CA HIS A 66 11.85 -7.17 9.15
C HIS A 66 10.57 -6.57 9.77
N ARG A 67 10.57 -5.27 10.08
CA ARG A 67 9.40 -4.55 10.60
C ARG A 67 8.46 -4.15 9.46
N GLY A 68 7.30 -3.61 9.85
CA GLY A 68 6.38 -2.94 8.95
C GLY A 68 6.46 -1.42 9.05
N GLY A 69 5.39 -0.76 8.66
CA GLY A 69 5.20 0.67 8.90
C GLY A 69 3.82 1.14 8.45
N TYR A 70 3.57 2.43 8.59
CA TYR A 70 2.35 3.05 8.06
C TYR A 70 2.56 3.56 6.62
N CYS A 71 1.60 4.31 6.07
CA CYS A 71 1.58 4.63 4.64
C CYS A 71 2.79 5.43 4.14
N PHE A 72 3.33 6.39 4.92
CA PHE A 72 4.49 7.16 4.50
C PHE A 72 5.78 6.33 4.49
N GLU A 73 5.93 5.40 5.44
CA GLU A 73 7.09 4.51 5.49
C GLU A 73 7.08 3.50 4.35
N LEU A 74 5.93 2.84 4.15
CA LEU A 74 5.78 1.80 3.14
C LEU A 74 5.86 2.36 1.71
N ASN A 75 5.11 3.43 1.41
CA ASN A 75 5.19 4.06 0.09
C ASN A 75 6.49 4.86 -0.11
N GLY A 76 7.10 5.38 0.96
CA GLY A 76 8.42 6.04 0.88
C GLY A 76 9.52 5.06 0.48
N LEU A 77 9.54 3.88 1.12
CA LEU A 77 10.50 2.84 0.75
C LEU A 77 10.21 2.24 -0.63
N PHE A 78 8.92 2.08 -0.98
CA PHE A 78 8.55 1.58 -2.31
C PHE A 78 8.87 2.59 -3.42
N LEU A 79 8.72 3.89 -3.16
CA LEU A 79 9.18 4.97 -4.06
C LEU A 79 10.66 4.85 -4.35
N GLU A 80 11.49 4.62 -3.33
CA GLU A 80 12.94 4.45 -3.48
C GLU A 80 13.27 3.25 -4.38
N LEU A 81 12.63 2.09 -4.14
CA LEU A 81 12.79 0.91 -4.99
C LEU A 81 12.43 1.21 -6.45
N LEU A 82 11.22 1.73 -6.68
CA LEU A 82 10.69 1.96 -8.03
C LEU A 82 11.58 2.94 -8.80
N THR A 83 12.08 3.98 -8.12
CA THR A 83 13.02 4.95 -8.69
C THR A 83 14.31 4.26 -9.15
N ARG A 84 14.91 3.43 -8.29
CA ARG A 84 16.17 2.74 -8.58
C ARG A 84 16.07 1.73 -9.72
N ILE A 85 14.93 1.08 -9.90
CA ILE A 85 14.70 0.13 -11.01
C ILE A 85 14.17 0.82 -12.29
N GLY A 86 14.16 2.16 -12.31
CA GLY A 86 13.94 2.96 -13.52
C GLY A 86 12.48 3.27 -13.84
N PHE A 87 11.55 3.16 -12.87
CA PHE A 87 10.22 3.72 -13.07
C PHE A 87 10.25 5.25 -12.96
N ALA A 88 9.51 5.92 -13.84
CA ALA A 88 9.14 7.32 -13.62
C ALA A 88 8.03 7.37 -12.57
N VAL A 89 8.40 7.63 -11.32
CA VAL A 89 7.51 7.58 -10.16
C VAL A 89 7.56 8.87 -9.35
N ARG A 90 6.43 9.28 -8.77
CA ARG A 90 6.36 10.43 -7.85
C ARG A 90 5.33 10.21 -6.74
N PRO A 91 5.51 10.81 -5.55
CA PRO A 91 4.55 10.73 -4.48
C PRO A 91 3.31 11.61 -4.76
N LEU A 92 2.17 11.17 -4.22
CA LEU A 92 0.90 11.89 -4.16
C LEU A 92 0.40 11.94 -2.71
N GLY A 93 -0.32 13.00 -2.37
CA GLY A 93 -1.06 13.11 -1.11
C GLY A 93 -2.56 12.89 -1.31
N ALA A 94 -3.17 12.04 -0.48
CA ALA A 94 -4.59 11.71 -0.50
C ALA A 94 -5.28 11.97 0.86
N ARG A 95 -6.61 12.07 0.81
CA ARG A 95 -7.47 12.25 1.98
C ARG A 95 -8.20 10.93 2.25
N VAL A 96 -8.00 10.35 3.43
CA VAL A 96 -8.73 9.15 3.85
C VAL A 96 -10.17 9.55 4.19
N ARG A 97 -11.16 8.94 3.53
CA ARG A 97 -12.60 9.17 3.81
C ARG A 97 -13.28 7.98 4.48
N LEU A 98 -12.54 6.90 4.70
CA LEU A 98 -13.05 5.73 5.41
C LEU A 98 -13.42 6.15 6.85
N GLY A 99 -14.62 5.81 7.30
CA GLY A 99 -15.10 6.18 8.63
C GLY A 99 -15.49 7.66 8.80
N ALA A 100 -15.47 8.47 7.74
CA ALA A 100 -15.91 9.86 7.83
C ALA A 100 -17.44 9.92 8.00
N PRO A 101 -17.96 10.48 9.11
CA PRO A 101 -19.39 10.48 9.41
C PRO A 101 -20.18 11.39 8.45
N ASP A 102 -19.54 12.47 7.99
CA ASP A 102 -20.13 13.39 7.02
C ASP A 102 -19.25 13.53 5.77
N ARG A 103 -19.86 13.34 4.61
CA ARG A 103 -19.22 13.52 3.30
C ARG A 103 -19.00 14.98 2.94
N LYS A 104 -19.53 15.95 3.70
CA LYS A 104 -19.24 17.38 3.54
C LYS A 104 -17.93 17.79 4.20
N VAL A 105 -17.45 17.04 5.19
CA VAL A 105 -16.15 17.28 5.79
C VAL A 105 -15.05 16.85 4.82
N LEU A 106 -14.05 17.72 4.62
CA LEU A 106 -12.86 17.45 3.83
C LEU A 106 -11.69 17.12 4.79
N PRO A 107 -11.33 15.83 4.97
CA PRO A 107 -10.25 15.43 5.88
C PRO A 107 -8.89 15.95 5.42
N ARG A 108 -7.92 16.05 6.31
CA ARG A 108 -6.53 16.43 5.96
C ARG A 108 -5.90 15.40 4.99
N ARG A 109 -4.86 15.81 4.25
CA ARG A 109 -4.10 14.91 3.37
C ARG A 109 -3.10 14.11 4.20
N THR A 110 -3.58 13.02 4.80
CA THR A 110 -2.81 12.19 5.73
C THR A 110 -2.40 10.84 5.14
N HIS A 111 -2.62 10.62 3.84
CA HIS A 111 -2.22 9.40 3.15
C HIS A 111 -1.27 9.70 2.00
N MET A 112 -0.24 8.88 1.85
CA MET A 112 0.67 8.91 0.70
C MET A 112 0.35 7.73 -0.22
N LEU A 113 0.42 7.96 -1.52
CA LEU A 113 0.36 6.94 -2.57
C LEU A 113 1.28 7.35 -3.73
N LEU A 114 1.51 6.50 -4.72
CA LEU A 114 2.48 6.76 -5.79
C LEU A 114 1.80 6.87 -7.15
N GLU A 115 2.23 7.84 -7.96
CA GLU A 115 1.92 7.90 -9.39
C GLU A 115 3.11 7.40 -10.20
N ILE A 116 2.85 6.52 -11.17
CA ILE A 116 3.84 5.94 -12.08
C ILE A 116 3.45 6.29 -13.51
N THR A 117 4.41 6.76 -14.32
CA THR A 117 4.24 6.96 -15.76
C THR A 117 4.93 5.85 -16.54
N THR A 118 4.18 5.11 -17.36
CA THR A 118 4.70 4.09 -18.29
C THR A 118 3.93 4.19 -19.62
N ASN A 119 4.61 4.12 -20.76
CA ASN A 119 3.97 4.18 -22.09
C ASN A 119 3.03 5.40 -22.25
N SER A 120 3.49 6.58 -21.83
CA SER A 120 2.72 7.85 -21.83
C SER A 120 1.41 7.80 -21.04
N GLN A 121 1.25 6.80 -20.17
CA GLN A 121 0.08 6.60 -19.35
C GLN A 121 0.45 6.68 -17.87
N ARG A 122 -0.40 7.37 -17.11
CA ARG A 122 -0.30 7.47 -15.66
C ARG A 122 -1.06 6.36 -14.96
N TRP A 123 -0.45 5.82 -13.92
CA TRP A 123 -0.97 4.80 -13.04
C TRP A 123 -0.82 5.27 -11.60
N ILE A 124 -1.70 4.81 -10.73
CA ILE A 124 -1.61 5.00 -9.29
C ILE A 124 -1.40 3.63 -8.67
N THR A 125 -0.51 3.54 -7.70
CA THR A 125 -0.37 2.37 -6.83
C THR A 125 -0.24 2.80 -5.37
N ASP A 126 -0.58 1.86 -4.49
CA ASP A 126 -0.53 2.04 -3.05
C ASP A 126 -0.04 0.71 -2.46
N ALA A 127 1.19 0.68 -1.96
CA ALA A 127 1.80 -0.51 -1.38
C ALA A 127 1.08 -1.00 -0.10
N PRO A 128 0.67 -0.12 0.84
CA PRO A 128 -0.16 -0.50 1.99
C PRO A 128 -1.62 -0.71 1.57
N THR A 129 -1.95 -1.88 1.02
CA THR A 129 -3.34 -2.19 0.73
C THR A 129 -4.08 -2.65 2.00
N TRP A 130 -4.56 -1.71 2.82
CA TRP A 130 -5.51 -1.98 3.90
C TRP A 130 -6.95 -1.57 3.52
N PRO A 131 -8.00 -2.37 3.81
CA PRO A 131 -7.99 -3.74 4.33
C PRO A 131 -7.69 -4.76 3.21
N PRO A 132 -7.35 -6.03 3.51
CA PRO A 132 -6.90 -7.01 2.51
C PRO A 132 -7.91 -7.12 1.37
N TRP A 133 -7.49 -6.65 0.20
CA TRP A 133 -8.27 -6.71 -1.03
C TRP A 133 -8.16 -8.11 -1.62
N HIS A 134 -8.91 -9.05 -1.04
CA HIS A 134 -9.39 -10.20 -1.79
C HIS A 134 -10.79 -9.85 -2.33
N ASP A 135 -10.87 -8.97 -3.33
CA ASP A 135 -12.07 -8.94 -4.18
C ASP A 135 -12.01 -10.17 -5.08
N SER A 136 -12.87 -11.15 -4.81
CA SER A 136 -13.05 -12.36 -5.59
C SER A 136 -13.36 -12.07 -7.08
N ARG A 137 -13.73 -10.83 -7.44
CA ARG A 137 -13.94 -10.40 -8.83
C ARG A 137 -12.67 -10.00 -9.58
N HIS A 138 -11.55 -9.76 -8.88
CA HIS A 138 -10.33 -9.27 -9.53
C HIS A 138 -9.10 -10.17 -9.39
N GLY A 139 -9.17 -11.22 -8.55
CA GLY A 139 -8.04 -12.14 -8.34
C GLY A 139 -6.84 -11.43 -7.68
N ALA A 140 -5.82 -12.18 -7.25
CA ALA A 140 -4.60 -11.64 -6.65
C ALA A 140 -3.77 -10.85 -7.68
N ARG A 141 -4.26 -9.69 -8.13
CA ARG A 141 -3.58 -8.76 -9.02
C ARG A 141 -3.20 -7.54 -8.21
N GLY A 142 -1.91 -7.23 -8.11
CA GLY A 142 -1.46 -6.02 -7.42
C GLY A 142 -2.17 -4.77 -7.94
N HIS A 143 -2.55 -3.89 -7.02
CA HIS A 143 -3.39 -2.74 -7.32
C HIS A 143 -2.56 -1.62 -7.97
N ALA A 144 -2.54 -1.61 -9.31
CA ALA A 144 -2.13 -0.45 -10.12
C ALA A 144 -3.31 -0.01 -11.00
N GLN A 145 -3.86 1.18 -10.74
CA GLN A 145 -5.05 1.71 -11.42
C GLN A 145 -4.68 2.82 -12.40
N ARG A 146 -5.30 2.87 -13.58
CA ARG A 146 -5.07 3.95 -14.56
C ARG A 146 -5.57 5.27 -13.97
N TRP A 147 -4.72 6.31 -13.98
CA TRP A 147 -5.13 7.66 -13.60
C TRP A 147 -6.11 8.23 -14.64
N ARG A 148 -7.17 8.90 -14.16
CA ARG A 148 -8.14 9.63 -14.99
C ARG A 148 -8.26 11.07 -14.46
N PRO A 149 -8.29 12.10 -15.33
CA PRO A 149 -8.55 13.47 -14.90
C PRO A 149 -9.94 13.61 -14.27
N GLY A 150 -10.05 14.39 -13.19
CA GLY A 150 -11.34 14.68 -12.54
C GLY A 150 -11.99 13.52 -11.77
N SER A 151 -11.44 12.30 -11.84
CA SER A 151 -11.98 11.15 -11.12
C SER A 151 -11.50 11.13 -9.67
N SER A 152 -12.42 11.00 -8.72
CA SER A 152 -12.08 10.51 -7.39
C SER A 152 -11.79 9.01 -7.48
N HIS A 153 -10.53 8.61 -7.33
CA HIS A 153 -10.19 7.19 -7.20
C HIS A 153 -10.66 6.70 -5.83
N ARG A 154 -11.57 5.73 -5.84
CA ARG A 154 -12.22 5.22 -4.64
C ARG A 154 -11.77 3.79 -4.40
N HIS A 155 -11.13 3.61 -3.26
CA HIS A 155 -10.97 2.31 -2.64
C HIS A 155 -12.17 2.11 -1.72
N HIS A 156 -13.15 1.29 -2.15
CA HIS A 156 -14.30 0.89 -1.32
C HIS A 156 -13.96 -0.32 -0.48
N ALA A 157 -14.01 -0.22 0.85
CA ALA A 157 -13.98 -1.41 1.71
C ALA A 157 -15.11 -2.37 1.26
N PRO A 158 -14.86 -3.70 1.20
CA PRO A 158 -15.93 -4.65 0.97
C PRO A 158 -17.00 -4.44 2.05
N GLN A 159 -18.25 -4.31 1.61
CA GLN A 159 -19.38 -4.31 2.54
C GLN A 159 -19.39 -5.67 3.21
N ALA A 160 -19.40 -5.71 4.55
CA ALA A 160 -19.63 -6.95 5.27
C ALA A 160 -20.92 -7.60 4.74
N PRO A 161 -20.96 -8.92 4.52
CA PRO A 161 -22.17 -9.56 4.03
C PRO A 161 -23.31 -9.29 5.02
N THR A 162 -24.28 -8.51 4.58
CA THR A 162 -25.51 -8.24 5.32
C THR A 162 -26.39 -9.49 5.25
N GLY A 163 -26.10 -10.46 6.11
CA GLY A 163 -26.76 -11.76 6.01
C GLY A 163 -26.44 -12.76 7.11
N ARG A 164 -26.74 -12.44 8.37
CA ARG A 164 -27.14 -13.47 9.34
C ARG A 164 -28.51 -13.12 9.89
N ARG A 165 -29.57 -13.70 9.29
CA ARG A 165 -30.86 -13.81 9.99
C ARG A 165 -30.58 -14.54 11.30
N ARG A 166 -30.69 -13.84 12.42
CA ARG A 166 -30.74 -14.49 13.74
C ARG A 166 -31.93 -15.45 13.70
N ARG A 167 -31.69 -16.76 13.74
CA ARG A 167 -32.73 -17.72 14.13
C ARG A 167 -33.13 -17.35 15.56
N GLN A 168 -34.34 -16.85 15.73
CA GLN A 168 -34.96 -16.78 17.05
C GLN A 168 -35.16 -18.22 17.53
N VAL A 169 -34.45 -18.59 18.58
CA VAL A 169 -34.77 -19.78 19.37
C VAL A 169 -36.00 -19.41 20.19
N ARG A 170 -37.13 -20.08 19.95
CA ARG A 170 -38.30 -19.98 20.85
C ARG A 170 -38.00 -20.81 22.10
N PRO A 171 -38.31 -20.33 23.31
CA PRO A 171 -38.30 -21.18 24.50
C PRO A 171 -39.45 -22.17 24.41
N SER A 172 -39.18 -23.41 24.80
CA SER A 172 -40.16 -24.47 25.03
C SER A 172 -40.87 -24.25 26.36
N GLU A 173 -42.20 -24.23 26.33
CA GLU A 173 -43.08 -24.61 27.44
C GLU A 173 -43.64 -26.01 27.16
#